data_AF-A0A3N9NJU0-F1
#
_entry.id   AF-A0A3N9NJU0-F1
#
_cell.length_a   1.000
_cell.length_b   1.000
_cell.length_c   1.000
_cell.angle_alpha   90.00
_cell.angle_beta   90.00
_cell.angle_gamma   90.00
#
_symmetry.space_group_name_H-M   'P 1'
#
loop_
_entity.id
_entity.type
_entity.pdbx_description
1 polymer ?
#
loop_
_entity_poly.entity_id
_entity_poly.type
_entity_poly.pdbx_seq_one_letter_code
_entity_poly.pdbx_strand_id
1 'polypeptide(L)' 'MENHKKIIVIGGSAAGPKAAARARRMDEFAEITMFQKGPDLSMASCGFPYFVGGFFD' A
#
# COMPACT_ATOMS: atom_id res chain seq x y z
N MET A 1 -23.31 7.86 -16.84
CA MET A 1 -21.91 7.91 -16.41
C MET A 1 -21.85 7.15 -15.09
N GLU A 2 -21.16 6.02 -15.04
CA GLU A 2 -20.95 5.34 -13.76
C GLU A 2 -20.10 6.23 -12.85
N ASN A 3 -20.56 6.40 -11.62
CA ASN A 3 -19.89 7.26 -10.64
C ASN A 3 -18.89 6.40 -9.85
N HIS A 4 -17.73 6.13 -10.46
CA HIS A 4 -16.68 5.35 -9.84
C HIS A 4 -16.15 6.03 -8.58
N LYS A 5 -15.78 5.23 -7.57
CA LYS A 5 -15.34 5.79 -6.29
C LYS A 5 -14.00 6.49 -6.46
N LYS A 6 -13.88 7.69 -5.90
CA LYS A 6 -12.60 8.40 -5.73
C LYS A 6 -12.09 8.19 -4.31
N ILE A 7 -10.91 7.61 -4.18
CA ILE A 7 -10.37 7.14 -2.90
C ILE A 7 -8.97 7.72 -2.73
N ILE A 8 -8.77 8.46 -1.65
CA ILE A 8 -7.46 8.94 -1.23
C ILE A 8 -6.99 8.12 -0.04
N VAL A 9 -5.80 7.54 -0.15
CA VAL A 9 -5.17 6.77 0.93
C VAL A 9 -3.96 7.54 1.46
N ILE A 10 -3.95 7.85 2.76
CA ILE A 10 -2.83 8.52 3.42
C ILE A 10 -2.05 7.49 4.24
N GLY A 11 -0.78 7.31 3.87
CA GLY A 11 0.12 6.33 4.46
C GLY A 11 0.27 5.08 3.59
N GLY A 12 1.50 4.78 3.19
CA GLY A 12 1.84 3.69 2.26
C GLY A 12 2.59 2.52 2.89
N SER A 13 2.55 2.37 4.22
CA SER A 13 3.24 1.27 4.93
C SER A 13 2.47 -0.05 4.81
N ALA A 14 1.73 -0.48 5.84
CA ALA A 14 1.03 -1.77 5.80
C ALA A 14 -0.45 -1.66 5.40
N ALA A 15 -1.23 -0.87 6.13
CA ALA A 15 -2.69 -0.82 5.97
C ALA A 15 -3.13 -0.11 4.67
N GLY A 16 -2.45 0.98 4.30
CA GLY A 16 -2.80 1.76 3.10
C GLY A 16 -2.75 0.95 1.81
N PRO A 17 -1.62 0.29 1.47
CA PRO A 17 -1.53 -0.60 0.31
C PRO A 17 -2.57 -1.72 0.33
N LYS A 18 -2.85 -2.32 1.50
CA LYS A 18 -3.90 -3.35 1.62
C LYS A 18 -5.30 -2.79 1.32
N ALA A 19 -5.62 -1.61 1.84
CA ALA A 19 -6.90 -0.95 1.60
C ALA A 19 -7.06 -0.54 0.13
N ALA A 20 -6.03 0.07 -0.49
CA ALA A 20 -6.03 0.44 -1.90
C ALA A 20 -6.17 -0.78 -2.82
N ALA A 21 -5.40 -1.84 -2.56
CA ALA A 21 -5.49 -3.08 -3.32
C ALA A 21 -6.86 -3.77 -3.17
N ARG A 22 -7.50 -3.66 -1.99
CA ARG A 22 -8.86 -4.17 -1.78
C ARG A 22 -9.88 -3.31 -2.54
N ALA A 23 -9.75 -1.99 -2.50
CA ALA A 23 -10.62 -1.08 -3.22
C ALA A 23 -10.61 -1.36 -4.74
N ARG A 24 -9.43 -1.50 -5.36
CA ARG A 24 -9.31 -1.87 -6.78
C ARG A 24 -9.95 -3.22 -7.10
N ARG A 25 -9.87 -4.20 -6.19
CA ARG A 25 -10.51 -5.52 -6.36
C ARG A 25 -12.04 -5.48 -6.23
N MET A 26 -12.59 -4.48 -5.56
CA MET A 26 -14.03 -4.31 -5.38
C MET A 26 -14.66 -3.43 -6.46
N ASP A 27 -13.88 -2.53 -7.05
CA ASP A 27 -14.26 -1.64 -8.13
C ASP A 27 -13.05 -1.46 -9.04
N GLU A 28 -13.07 -2.14 -10.20
CA GLU A 28 -11.96 -2.13 -11.15
C GLU A 28 -11.71 -0.75 -11.77
N PHE A 29 -12.67 0.16 -11.66
CA PHE A 29 -12.63 1.51 -12.22
C PHE A 29 -12.47 2.61 -11.17
N ALA A 30 -12.37 2.26 -9.87
CA ALA A 30 -12.14 3.24 -8.80
C ALA A 30 -10.89 4.10 -9.08
N GLU A 31 -10.97 5.40 -8.85
CA GLU A 31 -9.82 6.31 -8.91
C GLU A 31 -9.13 6.30 -7.54
N ILE A 32 -7.93 5.73 -7.45
CA ILE A 32 -7.24 5.51 -6.17
C ILE A 32 -5.88 6.23 -6.20
N THR A 33 -5.72 7.21 -5.31
CA THR A 33 -4.46 7.96 -5.16
C THR A 33 -3.91 7.74 -3.75
N MET A 34 -2.64 7.35 -3.66
CA MET A 34 -1.98 7.10 -2.37
C MET A 34 -0.85 8.08 -2.14
N PHE A 35 -0.79 8.63 -0.94
CA PHE A 35 0.28 9.51 -0.49
C PHE A 35 1.08 8.83 0.62
N GLN A 36 2.39 8.76 0.43
CA GLN A 36 3.33 8.22 1.40
C GLN A 36 4.42 9.28 1.64
N LYS A 37 4.74 9.53 2.91
CA LYS A 37 5.76 10.51 3.28
C LYS A 37 7.18 10.03 2.97
N GLY A 38 7.44 8.76 3.25
CA GLY A 38 8.75 8.15 3.01
C GLY A 38 8.97 7.82 1.53
N PRO A 39 10.23 7.56 1.14
CA PRO A 39 10.54 7.16 -0.24
C PRO A 39 9.98 5.77 -0.57
N ASP A 40 9.84 4.91 0.44
CA ASP A 40 9.46 3.51 0.24
C ASP A 40 7.98 3.25 0.51
N LEU A 41 7.38 2.44 -0.37
CA LEU A 41 6.03 1.90 -0.26
C LEU A 41 6.07 0.46 0.21
N SER A 42 5.08 0.06 1.01
CA SER A 42 4.84 -1.33 1.39
C SER A 42 6.06 -2.04 2.01
N MET A 43 6.82 -1.32 2.83
CA MET A 43 8.02 -1.84 3.47
C MET A 43 7.71 -2.96 4.48
N ALA A 44 8.49 -4.05 4.40
CA ALA A 44 8.45 -5.16 5.32
C ALA A 44 9.26 -4.87 6.59
N SER A 45 8.80 -3.92 7.42
CA SER A 45 9.50 -3.53 8.66
C SER A 45 9.72 -4.71 9.62
N CYS A 46 8.80 -5.67 9.65
CA CYS A 46 8.95 -6.90 10.44
C CYS A 46 10.08 -7.82 9.94
N GLY A 47 10.50 -7.68 8.67
CA GLY A 47 11.58 -8.45 8.06
C GLY A 47 12.98 -7.89 8.34
N PHE A 48 13.08 -6.62 8.74
CA PHE A 48 14.35 -5.94 8.95
C PHE A 48 15.29 -6.63 9.97
N PRO A 49 14.80 -7.16 11.11
CA PRO A 49 15.66 -7.86 12.04
C PRO A 49 16.35 -9.08 11.43
N TYR A 50 15.68 -9.81 10.53
CA TYR A 50 16.26 -10.96 9.83
C TYR A 50 17.31 -10.54 8.79
N PHE A 51 17.08 -9.39 8.14
CA PHE A 51 18.06 -8.84 7.19
C PHE A 51 19.35 -8.42 7.90
N VAL A 52 19.23 -7.62 8.96
CA VAL A 52 20.38 -7.19 9.76
C VAL A 52 21.06 -8.39 10.43
N GLY A 53 20.29 -9.41 10.81
CA GLY A 53 20.80 -10.65 11.41
C GLY A 53 21.49 -11.60 10.44
N GLY A 54 21.56 -11.30 9.13
CA GLY A 54 22.23 -12.15 8.14
C GLY A 54 21.49 -13.44 7.81
N PHE A 55 20.16 -13.45 7.87
CA PHE A 55 19.33 -14.62 7.54
C PHE A 55 19.02 -14.76 6.03
N PHE A 56 19.59 -13.91 5.18
CA PHE A 56 19.41 -13.94 3.72
C PHE A 56 20.80 -13.94 3.05
N ASP A 57 20.97 -14.78 2.04
CA ASP A 57 22.16 -14.85 1.17
C ASP A 57 22.06 -13.89 -0.02
#